data_AF-A0A1I1YQ17-F1
#
_entry.id   AF-A0A1I1YQ17-F1
#
_cell.length_a   1.000
_cell.length_b   1.000
_cell.length_c   1.000
_cell.angle_alpha   90.00
_cell.angle_beta   90.00
_cell.angle_gamma   90.00
#
_symmetry.space_group_name_H-M   'P 1'
#
loop_
_entity.id
_entity.type
_entity.pdbx_description
1 polymer ?
#
loop_
_entity_poly.entity_id
_entity_poly.type
_entity_poly.pdbx_seq_one_letter_code
_entity_poly.pdbx_strand_id
1 'polypeptide(L)'
;MRLGELLGLKWQYVNFTDGTITVEETLQKTYVFDDNLNKSLQDVQQTPKTENGVRVIPLPSSLVPKLKEQRKTQLENRLKYGESYHISDYVFTDEIGRTIDNKRPNRTLQAILKKLDINPIKFHGLRKTYATRLFENGVPPKTVQTLLGHADIQTTLNIYTQVMEEEKYKAVDTLNSIFSF
;
A
#
# COMPACT_ATOMS: atom_id res chain seq x y z
N MET A 1 -1.91 -0.98 1.88
CA MET A 1 -2.72 -0.48 0.73
C MET A 1 -2.34 -1.21 -0.56
N ARG A 2 -3.24 -1.26 -1.55
CA ARG A 2 -2.94 -1.73 -2.91
C ARG A 2 -2.13 -0.65 -3.65
N LEU A 3 -1.46 -1.02 -4.75
CA LEU A 3 -0.64 -0.06 -5.50
C LEU A 3 -1.47 1.10 -6.05
N GLY A 4 -2.60 0.83 -6.70
CA GLY A 4 -3.47 1.90 -7.21
C GLY A 4 -4.01 2.83 -6.13
N GLU A 5 -4.32 2.30 -4.94
CA GLU A 5 -4.73 3.11 -3.77
C GLU A 5 -3.59 4.03 -3.30
N LEU A 6 -2.33 3.57 -3.33
CA LEU A 6 -1.18 4.42 -3.01
C LEU A 6 -0.98 5.50 -4.07
N LEU A 7 -1.00 5.13 -5.35
CA LEU A 7 -0.83 6.07 -6.45
C LEU A 7 -1.94 7.12 -6.52
N GLY A 8 -3.15 6.76 -6.09
CA GLY A 8 -4.29 7.67 -6.01
C GLY A 8 -4.42 8.43 -4.69
N LEU A 9 -3.52 8.23 -3.72
CA LEU A 9 -3.62 8.88 -2.43
C LEU A 9 -3.35 10.39 -2.56
N LYS A 10 -4.32 11.21 -2.13
CA LYS A 10 -4.23 12.68 -2.08
C LYS A 10 -3.98 13.17 -0.66
N TRP A 11 -3.33 14.34 -0.52
CA TRP A 11 -3.01 14.93 0.79
C TRP A 11 -4.23 15.19 1.67
N GLN A 12 -5.38 15.50 1.08
CA GLN A 12 -6.63 15.71 1.82
C GLN A 12 -7.10 14.48 2.58
N TYR A 13 -6.70 13.28 2.16
CA TYR A 13 -7.04 12.02 2.80
C TYR A 13 -5.98 11.57 3.83
N VAL A 14 -4.98 12.40 4.13
CA VAL A 14 -3.95 12.13 5.15
C VAL A 14 -4.21 13.03 6.36
N ASN A 15 -4.75 12.45 7.43
CA ASN A 15 -5.03 13.17 8.67
C ASN A 15 -3.89 12.95 9.67
N PHE A 16 -3.05 13.96 9.84
CA PHE A 16 -1.93 13.92 10.79
C PHE A 16 -2.34 14.12 12.25
N THR A 17 -3.51 14.68 12.51
CA THR A 17 -4.03 14.92 13.86
C THR A 17 -4.54 13.61 14.45
N ASP A 18 -5.39 12.91 13.70
CA ASP A 18 -5.98 11.63 14.11
C ASP A 18 -5.07 10.45 13.77
N GLY A 19 -3.99 10.69 13.01
CA GLY A 19 -3.05 9.66 12.59
C GLY A 19 -3.72 8.62 11.70
N THR A 20 -4.42 9.05 10.65
CA THR A 20 -5.16 8.15 9.75
C THR A 20 -4.97 8.50 8.27
N ILE A 21 -5.16 7.49 7.41
CA ILE A 21 -5.33 7.66 5.96
C ILE A 21 -6.71 7.15 5.58
N THR A 22 -7.47 7.93 4.84
CA THR A 22 -8.69 7.47 4.18
C THR A 22 -8.35 6.98 2.77
N VAL A 23 -8.77 5.76 2.45
CA VAL A 23 -8.65 5.19 1.12
C VAL A 23 -9.98 5.34 0.43
N GLU A 24 -10.10 6.25 -0.52
CA GLU A 24 -11.35 6.50 -1.27
C GLU A 24 -11.22 6.37 -2.78
N GLU A 25 -9.98 6.31 -3.28
CA GLU A 25 -9.71 6.39 -4.71
C GLU A 25 -8.57 5.43 -5.06
N THR A 26 -8.60 4.96 -6.31
CA THR A 26 -7.47 4.29 -6.92
C THR A 26 -7.10 4.99 -8.20
N LEU A 27 -5.81 5.08 -8.48
CA LEU A 27 -5.28 5.60 -9.72
C LEU A 27 -4.69 4.45 -10.54
N GLN A 28 -5.07 4.38 -11.81
CA GLN A 28 -4.48 3.46 -12.76
C GLN A 28 -4.22 4.15 -14.10
N LYS A 29 -2.96 4.12 -14.57
CA LYS A 29 -2.69 4.38 -15.99
C LYS A 29 -3.20 3.24 -16.86
N THR A 30 -4.10 3.55 -17.79
CA THR A 30 -4.59 2.61 -18.80
C THR A 30 -4.69 3.29 -20.16
N TYR A 31 -4.76 2.47 -21.20
CA TYR A 31 -5.03 2.98 -22.53
C TYR A 31 -6.52 3.24 -22.71
N VAL A 32 -6.85 4.46 -23.10
CA VAL A 32 -8.20 4.90 -23.44
C VAL A 32 -8.23 5.12 -24.94
N PHE A 33 -9.30 4.64 -25.57
CA PHE A 33 -9.57 4.86 -26.99
C PHE A 33 -10.52 6.04 -27.10
N ASP A 34 -10.21 6.99 -27.99
CA ASP A 34 -11.17 8.01 -28.39
C ASP A 34 -12.20 7.45 -29.38
N ASP A 35 -13.20 8.27 -29.74
CA ASP A 35 -14.24 7.90 -30.71
C ASP A 35 -13.69 7.54 -32.10
N ASN A 36 -12.44 7.93 -32.39
CA ASN A 36 -11.72 7.63 -33.62
C ASN A 36 -10.78 6.43 -33.48
N LEU A 37 -10.89 5.64 -32.40
CA LEU A 37 -10.04 4.49 -32.07
C LEU A 37 -8.55 4.81 -31.85
N ASN A 38 -8.20 6.08 -31.62
CA ASN A 38 -6.84 6.44 -31.24
C ASN A 38 -6.58 6.09 -29.79
N LYS A 39 -5.44 5.44 -29.56
CA LYS A 39 -5.04 4.94 -28.24
C LYS A 39 -4.16 5.95 -27.52
N SER A 40 -4.61 6.47 -26.38
CA SER A 40 -3.82 7.34 -25.51
C SER A 40 -3.67 6.74 -24.11
N LEU A 41 -2.50 6.91 -23.49
CA LEU A 41 -2.29 6.48 -22.11
C LEU A 41 -2.81 7.57 -21.18
N GLN A 42 -3.84 7.27 -20.39
CA GLN A 42 -4.46 8.24 -19.48
C GLN A 42 -4.46 7.72 -18.05
N ASP A 43 -4.40 8.67 -17.12
CA ASP A 43 -4.66 8.46 -15.70
C ASP A 43 -6.17 8.28 -15.50
N VAL A 44 -6.59 7.06 -15.19
CA VAL A 44 -8.00 6.77 -14.89
C VAL A 44 -8.14 6.67 -13.37
N GLN A 45 -8.82 7.68 -12.81
CA GLN A 45 -9.25 7.65 -11.42
C GLN A 45 -10.48 6.75 -11.30
N GLN A 46 -10.45 5.80 -10.37
CA GLN A 46 -11.59 4.95 -10.07
C GLN A 46 -11.94 5.07 -8.59
N THR A 47 -13.21 5.34 -8.31
CA THR A 47 -13.75 5.15 -6.97
C THR A 47 -13.96 3.64 -6.74
N PRO A 48 -13.76 3.14 -5.51
CA PRO A 48 -13.99 1.75 -5.21
C PRO A 48 -15.41 1.35 -5.55
N LYS A 49 -15.56 0.24 -6.27
CA LYS A 49 -16.86 -0.27 -6.73
C LYS A 49 -17.74 -0.82 -5.59
N THR A 50 -17.23 -0.87 -4.36
CA THR A 50 -17.91 -1.46 -3.19
C THR A 50 -17.61 -0.66 -1.93
N GLU A 51 -18.53 -0.67 -0.96
CA GLU A 51 -18.39 0.01 0.34
C GLU A 51 -17.11 -0.38 1.08
N ASN A 52 -16.71 -1.66 1.02
CA ASN A 52 -15.47 -2.17 1.63
C ASN A 52 -14.18 -1.60 1.02
N GLY A 53 -14.27 -0.95 -0.15
CA GLY A 53 -13.15 -0.28 -0.77
C GLY A 53 -12.82 1.07 -0.13
N VAL A 54 -13.82 1.72 0.48
CA VAL A 54 -13.64 2.94 1.28
C VAL A 54 -13.31 2.54 2.71
N ARG A 55 -12.13 2.93 3.20
CA ARG A 55 -11.72 2.58 4.57
C ARG A 55 -10.72 3.55 5.16
N VAL A 56 -10.75 3.65 6.48
CA VAL A 56 -9.76 4.40 7.26
C VAL A 56 -8.69 3.43 7.75
N ILE A 57 -7.44 3.77 7.52
CA ILE A 57 -6.27 3.01 7.96
C ILE A 57 -5.51 3.84 9.00
N PRO A 58 -5.32 3.35 10.23
CA PRO A 58 -4.46 4.00 11.21
C PRO A 58 -3.01 4.07 10.71
N LEU A 59 -2.40 5.24 10.84
CA LEU A 59 -1.01 5.51 10.53
C LEU A 59 -0.13 5.13 11.73
N PRO A 60 0.87 4.26 11.54
CA PRO A 60 1.94 4.13 12.52
C PRO A 60 2.62 5.48 12.73
N SER A 61 2.86 5.86 13.98
CA SER A 61 3.52 7.13 14.34
C SER A 61 4.88 7.31 13.64
N SER A 62 5.58 6.21 13.39
CA SER A 62 6.84 6.16 12.66
C SER A 62 6.73 6.58 11.18
N LEU A 63 5.54 6.55 10.58
CA LEU A 63 5.32 6.94 9.18
C LEU A 63 5.01 8.44 9.03
N VAL A 64 4.50 9.09 10.08
CA VAL A 64 4.19 10.52 10.11
C VAL A 64 5.37 11.40 9.68
N PRO A 65 6.59 11.27 10.24
CA PRO A 65 7.72 12.11 9.82
C PRO A 65 8.08 11.90 8.34
N LYS A 66 8.00 10.67 7.82
CA LYS A 66 8.30 10.36 6.42
C LYS A 66 7.30 11.00 5.45
N LEU A 67 6.01 11.02 5.81
CA LEU A 67 4.99 11.71 5.02
C LEU A 67 5.16 13.23 5.06
N LYS A 68 5.53 13.80 6.20
CA LYS A 68 5.84 15.23 6.29
C LYS A 68 7.06 15.61 5.45
N GLU A 69 8.10 14.78 5.46
CA GLU A 69 9.28 14.94 4.61
C GLU A 69 8.91 14.88 3.13
N GLN A 70 8.11 13.90 2.71
CA GLN A 70 7.60 13.81 1.34
C GLN A 70 6.86 15.09 0.91
N ARG A 71 5.99 15.63 1.76
CA ARG A 71 5.28 16.89 1.48
C ARG A 71 6.24 18.07 1.35
N LYS A 72 7.26 18.12 2.20
CA LYS A 72 8.32 19.13 2.13
C LYS A 72 9.09 19.05 0.80
N THR A 73 9.52 17.85 0.40
CA THR A 73 10.24 17.64 -0.87
C THR A 73 9.39 18.04 -2.08
N GLN A 74 8.07 17.81 -2.06
CA GLN A 74 7.20 18.28 -3.13
C GLN A 74 7.13 19.81 -3.22
N LEU A 75 7.09 20.51 -2.08
CA LEU A 75 7.15 21.98 -2.05
C LEU A 75 8.49 22.51 -2.55
N GLU A 76 9.61 21.89 -2.15
CA GLU A 76 10.94 22.22 -2.64
C GLU A 76 11.05 22.02 -4.16
N ASN A 77 10.53 20.90 -4.67
CA ASN A 77 10.48 20.64 -6.10
C ASN A 77 9.63 21.67 -6.85
N ARG A 78 8.49 22.09 -6.29
CA ARG A 78 7.65 23.14 -6.88
C ARG A 78 8.42 24.44 -7.04
N LEU A 79 9.21 24.83 -6.03
CA LEU A 79 10.08 26.01 -6.11
C LEU A 79 11.20 25.82 -7.14
N LYS A 80 11.81 24.64 -7.17
CA LYS A 80 12.93 24.30 -8.07
C LYS A 80 12.54 24.30 -9.55
N TYR A 81 11.38 23.73 -9.89
CA TYR A 81 10.94 23.56 -11.28
C TYR A 81 9.99 24.67 -11.77
N GLY A 82 9.49 25.53 -10.89
CA GLY A 82 8.68 26.71 -11.24
C GLY A 82 7.50 26.35 -12.14
N GLU A 83 7.38 27.02 -13.28
CA GLU A 83 6.30 26.80 -14.27
C GLU A 83 6.30 25.40 -14.88
N SER A 84 7.43 24.69 -14.86
CA SER A 84 7.50 23.31 -15.36
C SER A 84 6.93 22.30 -14.36
N TYR A 85 6.64 22.72 -13.12
CA TYR A 85 6.06 21.85 -12.11
C TYR A 85 4.56 21.66 -12.32
N HIS A 86 4.11 20.42 -12.38
CA HIS A 86 2.70 20.07 -12.45
C HIS A 86 2.08 20.05 -11.05
N ILE A 87 1.17 20.98 -10.78
CA ILE A 87 0.48 21.05 -9.50
C ILE A 87 -0.54 19.91 -9.43
N SER A 88 -0.39 19.02 -8.45
CA SER A 88 -1.36 17.98 -8.14
C SER A 88 -1.43 17.75 -6.62
N ASP A 89 -2.56 17.19 -6.17
CA ASP A 89 -2.78 16.91 -4.75
C ASP A 89 -2.28 15.54 -4.30
N TYR A 90 -1.63 14.79 -5.19
CA TYR A 90 -1.17 13.42 -4.91
C TYR A 90 0.04 13.41 -3.95
N VAL A 91 0.01 12.46 -3.01
CA VAL A 91 1.10 12.24 -2.05
C VAL A 91 2.36 11.71 -2.76
N PHE A 92 2.18 10.86 -3.77
CA PHE A 92 3.26 10.21 -4.50
C PHE A 92 3.32 10.69 -5.95
N THR A 93 4.25 11.59 -6.21
CA THR A 93 4.51 12.15 -7.54
C THR A 93 5.97 11.90 -7.95
N ASP A 94 6.28 12.13 -9.22
CA ASP A 94 7.66 12.36 -9.63
C ASP A 94 8.17 13.75 -9.20
N GLU A 95 9.41 14.06 -9.57
CA GLU A 95 10.10 15.32 -9.21
C GLU A 95 9.44 16.57 -9.80
N ILE A 96 8.67 16.43 -10.88
CA ILE A 96 7.95 17.53 -11.53
C ILE A 96 6.44 17.50 -11.22
N GLY A 97 6.03 16.75 -10.19
CA GLY A 97 4.64 16.77 -9.69
C GLY A 97 3.64 15.92 -10.47
N ARG A 98 4.10 15.09 -11.42
CA ARG A 98 3.23 14.18 -12.19
C ARG A 98 3.03 12.85 -11.47
N THR A 99 1.95 12.18 -11.83
CA THR A 99 1.60 10.84 -11.33
C THR A 99 2.66 9.80 -11.69
N ILE A 100 2.95 8.91 -10.75
CA ILE A 100 3.93 7.84 -10.95
C ILE A 100 3.33 6.74 -11.84
N ASP A 101 4.10 6.28 -12.84
CA ASP A 101 3.72 5.13 -13.67
C ASP A 101 3.59 3.83 -12.83
N ASN A 102 2.52 3.08 -13.05
CA ASN A 102 2.18 1.86 -12.31
C ASN A 102 3.31 0.81 -12.29
N LYS A 103 4.18 0.78 -13.31
CA LYS A 103 5.29 -0.17 -13.41
C LYS A 103 6.51 0.29 -12.61
N ARG A 104 6.67 1.60 -12.39
CA ARG A 104 7.86 2.18 -11.73
C ARG A 104 8.04 1.63 -10.30
N PRO A 105 7.02 1.57 -9.42
CA PRO A 105 7.18 1.03 -8.07
C PRO A 105 7.65 -0.43 -8.06
N ASN A 106 7.11 -1.28 -8.94
CA ASN A 106 7.54 -2.67 -9.01
C ASN A 106 8.98 -2.81 -9.54
N ARG A 107 9.35 -2.01 -10.56
CA ARG A 107 10.73 -1.98 -11.09
C ARG A 107 11.73 -1.50 -10.04
N THR A 108 11.39 -0.44 -9.30
CA THR A 108 12.21 0.09 -8.20
C THR A 108 12.39 -0.97 -7.12
N LEU A 109 11.30 -1.66 -6.74
CA LEU A 109 11.37 -2.76 -5.77
C LEU A 109 12.28 -3.89 -6.27
N GLN A 110 12.14 -4.35 -7.52
CA GLN A 110 13.02 -5.40 -8.05
C GLN A 110 14.49 -4.99 -8.03
N ALA A 111 14.80 -3.74 -8.36
CA ALA A 111 16.18 -3.23 -8.33
C ALA A 111 16.75 -3.23 -6.90
N ILE A 112 15.96 -2.83 -5.91
CA ILE A 112 16.35 -2.85 -4.50
C ILE A 112 16.57 -4.29 -4.02
N LEU A 113 15.63 -5.20 -4.28
CA LEU A 113 15.74 -6.61 -3.87
C LEU A 113 16.97 -7.28 -4.48
N LYS A 114 17.24 -7.05 -5.77
CA LYS A 114 18.45 -7.55 -6.44
C LYS A 114 19.73 -7.01 -5.81
N LYS A 115 19.76 -5.71 -5.44
CA LYS A 115 20.92 -5.10 -4.79
C LYS A 115 21.19 -5.67 -3.40
N LEU A 116 20.14 -6.10 -2.70
CA LEU A 116 20.20 -6.65 -1.34
C LEU A 116 20.27 -8.18 -1.30
N ASP A 117 20.32 -8.84 -2.46
CA ASP A 117 20.28 -10.31 -2.59
C ASP A 117 19.06 -10.96 -1.90
N ILE A 118 17.91 -10.31 -2.01
CA ILE A 118 16.63 -10.80 -1.48
C ILE A 118 15.82 -11.42 -2.62
N ASN A 119 15.22 -12.59 -2.34
CA ASN A 119 14.32 -13.25 -3.28
C ASN A 119 13.24 -12.28 -3.82
N PRO A 120 13.04 -12.24 -5.15
CA PRO A 120 12.19 -11.25 -5.78
C PRO A 120 10.72 -11.44 -5.37
N ILE A 121 10.10 -10.36 -4.90
CA ILE A 121 8.66 -10.26 -4.65
C ILE A 121 8.05 -9.17 -5.51
N LYS A 122 6.82 -9.37 -5.99
CA LYS A 122 6.05 -8.29 -6.64
C LYS A 122 5.66 -7.24 -5.61
N PHE A 123 5.29 -6.03 -6.06
CA PHE A 123 4.86 -4.95 -5.17
C PHE A 123 3.71 -5.34 -4.24
N HIS A 124 2.76 -6.15 -4.73
CA HIS A 124 1.69 -6.72 -3.89
C HIS A 124 2.23 -7.56 -2.71
N GLY A 125 3.40 -8.17 -2.85
CA GLY A 125 4.07 -8.92 -1.79
C GLY A 125 4.31 -8.11 -0.53
N LEU A 126 4.58 -6.79 -0.63
CA LEU A 126 4.70 -5.92 0.54
C LEU A 126 3.43 -5.89 1.40
N ARG A 127 2.27 -5.96 0.75
CA ARG A 127 0.98 -6.03 1.43
C ARG A 127 0.75 -7.41 2.08
N LYS A 128 1.26 -8.48 1.48
CA LYS A 128 1.28 -9.80 2.10
C LYS A 128 2.19 -9.79 3.35
N THR A 129 3.39 -9.22 3.25
CA THR A 129 4.29 -9.04 4.38
C THR A 129 3.64 -8.25 5.52
N TYR A 130 2.93 -7.16 5.21
CA TYR A 130 2.17 -6.40 6.21
C TYR A 130 1.14 -7.28 6.94
N ALA A 131 0.36 -8.09 6.21
CA ALA A 131 -0.61 -9.00 6.80
C ALA A 131 0.06 -10.08 7.67
N THR A 132 1.13 -10.69 7.16
CA THR A 132 1.93 -11.68 7.89
C THR A 132 2.46 -11.11 9.21
N ARG A 133 3.06 -9.92 9.20
CA ARG A 133 3.54 -9.27 10.43
C ARG A 133 2.43 -9.01 11.44
N LEU A 134 1.23 -8.63 11.00
CA LEU A 134 0.09 -8.48 11.91
C LEU A 134 -0.32 -9.81 12.54
N PHE A 135 -0.33 -10.89 11.77
CA PHE A 135 -0.65 -12.23 12.28
C PHE A 135 0.38 -12.78 13.25
N GLU A 136 1.67 -12.62 12.96
CA GLU A 136 2.77 -12.96 13.89
C GLU A 136 2.68 -12.18 15.22
N ASN A 137 1.97 -11.04 15.23
CA ASN A 137 1.71 -10.24 16.43
C ASN A 137 0.31 -10.49 17.02
N GLY A 138 -0.34 -11.60 16.65
CA GLY A 138 -1.62 -12.04 17.21
C GLY A 138 -2.84 -11.19 16.82
N VAL A 139 -2.74 -10.35 15.78
CA VAL A 139 -3.87 -9.50 15.37
C VAL A 139 -4.97 -10.37 14.75
N PRO A 140 -6.25 -10.25 15.19
CA PRO A 140 -7.32 -11.10 14.70
C PRO A 140 -7.54 -11.02 13.17
N PRO A 141 -7.88 -12.14 12.49
CA PRO A 141 -8.14 -12.17 11.05
C PRO A 141 -9.13 -11.12 10.54
N LYS A 142 -10.19 -10.85 11.32
CA LYS A 142 -11.18 -9.85 10.92
C LYS A 142 -10.61 -8.43 10.91
N THR A 143 -9.79 -8.08 11.89
CA THR A 143 -9.10 -6.78 11.96
C THR A 143 -8.13 -6.62 10.80
N VAL A 144 -7.32 -7.65 10.50
CA VAL A 144 -6.41 -7.64 9.36
C VAL A 144 -7.18 -7.53 8.04
N GLN A 145 -8.31 -8.23 7.89
CA GLN A 145 -9.18 -8.12 6.71
C GLN A 145 -9.63 -6.67 6.49
N THR A 146 -10.08 -5.98 7.54
CA THR A 146 -10.53 -4.59 7.48
C THR A 146 -9.40 -3.64 7.10
N LEU A 147 -8.22 -3.77 7.74
CA LEU A 147 -7.04 -2.94 7.43
C LEU A 147 -6.58 -3.11 5.97
N LEU A 148 -6.63 -4.34 5.49
CA LEU A 148 -6.35 -4.66 4.09
C LEU A 148 -7.47 -4.11 3.18
N GLY A 149 -8.74 -4.22 3.55
CA GLY A 149 -9.86 -3.94 2.64
C GLY A 149 -10.07 -5.08 1.64
N HIS A 150 -9.99 -6.32 2.12
CA HIS A 150 -10.39 -7.50 1.36
C HIS A 150 -11.90 -7.70 1.49
N ALA A 151 -12.62 -7.70 0.36
CA ALA A 151 -14.05 -8.01 0.35
C ALA A 151 -14.29 -9.46 0.80
N ASP A 152 -13.47 -10.38 0.32
CA ASP A 152 -13.50 -11.79 0.70
C ASP A 152 -12.50 -12.09 1.83
N ILE A 153 -13.00 -12.68 2.91
CA ILE A 153 -12.19 -13.07 4.06
C ILE A 153 -11.26 -14.24 3.73
N GLN A 154 -11.58 -15.10 2.77
CA GLN A 154 -10.75 -16.25 2.40
C GLN A 154 -9.36 -15.81 1.94
N THR A 155 -9.26 -14.69 1.22
CA THR A 155 -7.97 -14.12 0.83
C THR A 155 -7.10 -13.79 2.04
N THR A 156 -7.70 -13.30 3.12
CA THR A 156 -7.02 -12.99 4.38
C THR A 156 -6.67 -14.26 5.16
N LEU A 157 -7.62 -15.21 5.24
CA LEU A 157 -7.43 -16.48 5.94
C LEU A 157 -6.33 -17.33 5.31
N ASN A 158 -6.19 -17.33 3.98
CA ASN A 158 -5.12 -18.04 3.29
C ASN A 158 -3.72 -17.53 3.69
N ILE A 159 -3.59 -16.24 4.04
CA ILE A 159 -2.33 -15.71 4.56
C ILE A 159 -2.16 -16.11 6.03
N TYR A 160 -3.23 -16.02 6.82
CA TYR A 160 -3.24 -16.40 8.22
C TYR A 160 -2.84 -17.87 8.44
N THR A 161 -3.42 -18.79 7.67
CA THR A 161 -3.13 -20.23 7.79
C THR A 161 -1.68 -20.55 7.51
N GLN A 162 -1.05 -19.87 6.53
CA GLN A 162 0.38 -20.01 6.25
C GLN A 162 1.26 -19.59 7.43
N VAL A 163 0.91 -18.47 8.09
CA VAL A 163 1.66 -18.01 9.28
C VAL A 163 1.47 -18.96 10.46
N MET A 164 0.22 -19.37 10.72
CA MET A 164 -0.07 -20.29 11.82
C MET A 164 0.60 -21.65 11.62
N GLU A 165 0.79 -22.11 10.38
CA GLU A 165 1.49 -23.38 10.11
C GLU A 165 2.95 -23.36 10.59
N GLU A 166 3.63 -22.21 10.51
CA GLU A 166 4.96 -22.02 11.10
C GLU A 166 4.91 -21.96 12.64
N GLU A 167 3.80 -21.47 13.20
CA GLU A 167 3.59 -21.39 14.66
C GLU A 167 3.07 -22.68 15.29
N LYS A 168 2.46 -23.60 14.53
CA LYS A 168 1.90 -24.88 15.02
C LYS A 168 2.90 -25.66 15.86
N TYR A 169 4.15 -25.73 15.41
CA TYR A 169 5.20 -26.45 16.12
C TYR A 169 5.51 -25.81 17.48
N LYS A 170 5.63 -24.48 17.54
CA LYS A 170 5.81 -23.74 18.80
C LYS A 170 4.61 -23.91 19.74
N ALA A 171 3.39 -23.93 19.20
CA ALA A 171 2.19 -24.13 19.99
C ALA A 171 2.13 -25.53 20.62
N VAL A 172 2.48 -26.57 19.86
CA VAL A 172 2.57 -27.95 20.40
C VAL A 172 3.67 -28.07 21.44
N ASP A 173 4.81 -27.38 21.27
CA ASP A 173 5.88 -27.38 22.27
C ASP A 173 5.45 -26.83 23.63
N THR A 174 4.46 -25.93 23.69
CA THR A 174 3.89 -25.46 24.98
C THR A 174 3.15 -26.55 25.75
N LEU A 175 2.72 -27.63 25.11
CA LEU A 175 2.15 -28.78 25.81
C LEU A 175 3.24 -29.55 26.58
N ASN A 176 4.48 -29.54 26.11
CA ASN A 176 5.58 -30.22 26.79
C ASN A 176 5.85 -29.61 28.18
N SER A 177 5.68 -28.29 28.34
CA SER A 177 5.83 -27.63 29.64
C SER A 177 4.64 -27.87 30.58
N ILE A 178 3.47 -28.25 30.06
CA ILE A 178 2.29 -28.61 30.85
C ILE A 178 2.41 -30.05 31.39
N PHE A 179 3.04 -30.95 30.64
CA PHE A 179 3.18 -32.37 30.99
C PHE A 179 4.58 -32.78 31.49
N SER A 180 5.39 -31.81 31.93
CA SER A 180 6.67 -32.10 32.59
C SER A 180 6.41 -32.62 34.01
N PHE A 181 6.51 -33.94 34.21
CA PHE A 181 6.54 -34.60 35.52
C PHE A 181 7.96 -34.58 36.11
#